data_AF-A0A938RL34-F1
#
_entry.id   AF-A0A938RL34-F1
#
_cell.length_a   1.000
_cell.length_b   1.000
_cell.length_c   1.000
_cell.angle_alpha   90.00
_cell.angle_beta   90.00
_cell.angle_gamma   90.00
#
_symmetry.space_group_name_H-M   'P 1'
#
loop_
_entity.id
_entity.type
_entity.pdbx_description
1 polymer ?
#
loop_
_entity_poly.entity_id
_entity_poly.type
_entity_poly.pdbx_seq_one_letter_code
_entity_poly.pdbx_strand_id
1 'polypeptide(L)'
;MSPFHKKIVEVLEGRYGVSPVFAEQFVPLFDQVAQSRPSSDDWEQLMECLAAAYRAIPPVEDKALHEAQVLVGQFVTEMKKIDESLKVVTVFLDRLRQQLGAPEAARVLH
;
A
#
# COMPACT_ATOMS: atom_id res chain seq x y z
N MET A 1 13.64 -4.60 16.40
CA MET A 1 12.91 -5.89 16.53
C MET A 1 13.63 -6.77 17.54
N SER A 2 12.88 -7.43 18.43
CA SER A 2 13.45 -8.39 19.38
C SER A 2 13.99 -9.63 18.63
N PRO A 3 15.10 -10.26 19.07
CA PRO A 3 15.60 -11.52 18.50
C PRO A 3 14.55 -12.63 18.47
N PHE A 4 13.62 -12.60 19.44
CA PHE A 4 12.51 -13.54 19.52
C PHE A 4 11.50 -13.34 18.37
N HIS A 5 11.16 -12.08 18.03
CA HIS A 5 10.23 -11.77 16.95
C HIS A 5 10.77 -12.26 15.60
N LYS A 6 12.06 -12.00 15.36
CA LYS A 6 12.71 -12.40 14.12
C LYS A 6 12.67 -13.92 13.94
N LYS A 7 12.94 -14.66 15.02
CA LYS A 7 12.90 -16.13 15.01
C LYS A 7 11.50 -16.68 14.73
N ILE A 8 10.45 -16.08 15.28
CA ILE A 8 9.06 -16.52 15.03
C ILE A 8 8.68 -16.30 13.56
N VAL A 9 8.98 -15.12 13.02
CA VAL A 9 8.68 -14.79 11.62
C VAL A 9 9.44 -15.73 10.68
N GLU A 10 10.73 -15.98 10.93
CA GLU A 10 11.55 -16.93 10.16
C GLU A 10 11.00 -18.37 10.20
N VAL A 11 10.48 -18.83 11.36
CA VAL A 11 9.88 -20.16 11.49
C VAL A 11 8.55 -20.26 10.73
N LEU A 12 7.72 -19.24 10.82
CA LEU A 12 6.43 -19.18 10.11
C LEU A 12 6.62 -19.11 8.59
N GLU A 13 7.62 -18.36 8.13
CA GLU A 13 7.99 -18.30 6.72
C GLU A 13 8.59 -19.63 6.24
N GLY A 14 9.66 -20.10 6.90
CA GLY A 14 10.43 -21.25 6.45
C GLY A 14 9.72 -22.59 6.59
N ARG A 15 8.98 -22.81 7.69
CA ARG A 15 8.33 -24.10 7.97
C ARG A 15 6.88 -24.16 7.50
N TYR A 16 6.17 -23.03 7.52
CA TYR A 16 4.73 -23.00 7.28
C TYR A 16 4.31 -22.26 6.00
N GLY A 17 5.24 -21.57 5.35
CA GLY A 17 5.01 -20.83 4.10
C GLY A 17 4.17 -19.56 4.30
N VAL A 18 4.15 -19.01 5.50
CA VAL A 18 3.40 -17.81 5.84
C VAL A 18 4.20 -16.57 5.41
N SER A 19 3.55 -15.61 4.75
CA SER A 19 4.21 -14.36 4.36
C SER A 19 4.75 -13.62 5.60
N PRO A 20 5.99 -13.09 5.55
CA PRO A 20 6.57 -12.31 6.65
C PRO A 20 5.68 -11.14 7.07
N VAL A 21 5.09 -10.45 6.09
CA VAL A 21 4.19 -9.30 6.32
C VAL A 21 2.95 -9.71 7.11
N PHE A 22 2.43 -10.92 6.86
CA PHE A 22 1.30 -11.45 7.62
C PHE A 22 1.74 -11.88 9.02
N ALA A 23 2.85 -12.62 9.14
CA ALA A 23 3.39 -13.09 10.42
C ALA A 23 3.72 -11.94 11.39
N GLU A 24 4.24 -10.82 10.87
CA GLU A 24 4.57 -9.62 11.66
C GLU A 24 3.37 -9.03 12.40
N GLN A 25 2.15 -9.16 11.85
CA GLN A 25 0.93 -8.64 12.47
C GLN A 25 0.56 -9.37 13.77
N PHE A 26 1.03 -10.62 13.92
CA PHE A 26 0.71 -11.48 15.08
C PHE A 26 1.85 -11.53 16.11
N VAL A 27 2.97 -10.86 15.86
CA VAL A 27 4.10 -10.76 16.82
C VAL A 27 3.65 -10.29 18.21
N PRO A 28 2.79 -9.27 18.37
CA PRO A 28 2.34 -8.85 19.70
C PRO A 28 1.53 -9.92 20.44
N LEU A 29 0.82 -10.79 19.72
CA LEU A 29 0.09 -11.92 20.32
C LEU A 29 1.05 -13.00 20.80
N PHE A 30 2.10 -13.29 20.02
CA PHE A 30 3.13 -14.24 20.43
C PHE A 30 3.90 -13.76 21.67
N ASP A 31 4.13 -12.46 21.82
CA ASP A 31 4.74 -11.91 23.02
C ASP A 31 3.83 -12.08 24.26
N GLN A 32 2.53 -11.88 24.11
CA GLN A 32 1.56 -12.09 25.19
C GLN A 32 1.47 -13.56 25.57
N VAL A 33 1.42 -14.45 24.58
CA VAL A 33 1.40 -15.90 24.81
C VAL A 33 2.70 -16.36 25.47
N ALA A 34 3.87 -15.83 25.07
CA ALA A 34 5.15 -16.15 25.70
C ALA A 34 5.18 -15.84 27.21
N GLN A 35 4.46 -14.81 27.67
CA GLN A 35 4.36 -14.48 29.10
C GLN A 35 3.64 -15.57 29.92
N SER A 36 2.75 -16.35 29.29
CA SER A 36 2.07 -17.48 29.93
C SER A 36 2.90 -18.76 30.02
N ARG A 37 4.14 -18.77 29.50
CA ARG A 37 5.06 -19.93 29.47
C ARG A 37 4.40 -21.22 28.93
N PRO A 38 3.83 -21.19 27.73
CA PRO A 38 3.19 -22.35 27.13
C PRO A 38 4.21 -23.47 26.83
N SER A 39 3.71 -24.69 26.72
CA SER A 39 4.54 -25.85 26.37
C SER A 39 5.01 -25.78 24.91
N SER A 40 5.94 -26.67 24.54
CA SER A 40 6.40 -26.77 23.15
C SER A 40 5.26 -27.15 22.20
N ASP A 41 4.34 -28.01 22.66
CA ASP A 41 3.22 -28.51 21.85
C ASP A 41 2.19 -27.40 21.61
N ASP A 42 1.93 -26.57 22.63
CA ASP A 42 1.04 -25.40 22.51
C ASP A 42 1.60 -24.38 21.50
N TRP A 43 2.92 -24.19 21.48
CA TRP A 43 3.59 -23.35 20.50
C TRP A 43 3.43 -23.89 19.07
N GLU A 44 3.61 -25.19 18.89
CA GLU A 44 3.47 -25.83 17.57
C GLU A 44 2.03 -25.72 17.07
N GLN A 45 1.04 -26.00 17.91
CA GLN A 45 -0.38 -25.83 17.59
C GLN A 45 -0.73 -24.38 17.24
N LEU A 46 -0.21 -23.40 17.97
CA LEU A 46 -0.45 -21.98 17.68
C LEU A 46 0.10 -21.59 16.29
N MET A 47 1.30 -22.05 15.95
CA MET A 47 1.93 -21.81 14.65
C MET A 47 1.15 -22.49 13.52
N GLU A 48 0.67 -23.73 13.74
CA GLU A 48 -0.18 -24.46 12.81
C GLU A 48 -1.52 -23.77 12.59
N CYS A 49 -2.18 -23.30 13.65
CA CYS A 49 -3.42 -22.53 13.55
C CYS A 49 -3.23 -21.25 12.74
N LEU A 50 -2.13 -20.54 12.95
CA LEU A 50 -1.81 -19.32 12.21
C LEU A 50 -1.55 -19.61 10.73
N ALA A 51 -0.83 -20.70 10.43
CA ALA A 51 -0.58 -21.15 9.07
C ALA A 51 -1.88 -21.58 8.37
N ALA A 52 -2.77 -22.27 9.08
CA ALA A 52 -4.08 -22.66 8.56
C ALA A 52 -4.95 -21.42 8.28
N ALA A 53 -4.96 -20.43 9.18
CA ALA A 53 -5.64 -19.16 8.97
C ALA A 53 -5.11 -18.42 7.74
N TYR A 54 -3.79 -18.35 7.57
CA TYR A 54 -3.15 -17.75 6.40
C TYR A 54 -3.58 -18.43 5.09
N ARG A 55 -3.63 -19.76 5.06
CA ARG A 55 -4.05 -20.53 3.88
C ARG A 55 -5.56 -20.45 3.61
N ALA A 56 -6.36 -20.22 4.65
CA ALA A 56 -7.81 -20.08 4.54
C ALA A 56 -8.23 -18.68 4.08
N ILE A 57 -7.35 -17.68 4.20
CA ILE A 57 -7.55 -16.39 3.56
C ILE A 57 -7.57 -16.65 2.06
N PRO A 58 -8.69 -16.38 1.36
CA PRO A 58 -8.69 -16.41 -0.10
C PRO A 58 -7.53 -15.54 -0.56
N PRO A 59 -6.74 -15.93 -1.57
CA PRO A 59 -5.78 -15.02 -2.17
C PRO A 59 -6.60 -13.86 -2.75
N VAL A 60 -6.86 -12.84 -1.94
CA VAL A 60 -7.60 -11.66 -2.34
C VAL A 60 -6.68 -10.96 -3.32
N GLU A 61 -6.92 -11.24 -4.60
CA GLU A 61 -6.63 -10.44 -5.78
C GLU A 61 -5.51 -9.41 -5.63
N ASP A 62 -4.34 -9.84 -5.17
CA ASP A 62 -3.16 -8.98 -5.06
C ASP A 62 -2.80 -8.43 -6.45
N LYS A 63 -3.13 -9.19 -7.50
CA LYS A 63 -3.08 -8.75 -8.89
C LYS A 63 -4.09 -7.65 -9.22
N ALA A 64 -5.36 -7.75 -8.83
CA ALA A 64 -6.35 -6.74 -9.19
C ALA A 64 -6.15 -5.44 -8.39
N LEU A 65 -5.73 -5.56 -7.13
CA LEU A 65 -5.36 -4.40 -6.31
C LEU A 65 -4.10 -3.71 -6.87
N HIS A 66 -3.07 -4.49 -7.23
CA HIS A 66 -1.87 -3.95 -7.86
C HIS A 66 -2.17 -3.31 -9.22
N GLU A 67 -2.97 -3.96 -10.06
CA GLU A 67 -3.38 -3.44 -11.37
C GLU A 67 -4.22 -2.16 -11.23
N ALA A 68 -5.11 -2.08 -10.24
CA ALA A 68 -5.84 -0.86 -9.92
C ALA A 68 -4.90 0.28 -9.47
N GLN A 69 -3.88 -0.01 -8.65
CA GLN A 69 -2.89 1.00 -8.24
C GLN A 69 -2.07 1.51 -9.43
N VAL A 70 -1.67 0.61 -10.35
CA VAL A 70 -0.96 0.98 -11.58
C VAL A 70 -1.83 1.87 -12.46
N LEU A 71 -3.10 1.51 -12.67
CA LEU A 71 -4.05 2.29 -13.47
C LEU A 71 -4.31 3.67 -12.85
N VAL A 72 -4.45 3.76 -11.53
CA VAL A 72 -4.58 5.05 -10.82
C VAL A 72 -3.33 5.90 -10.98
N GLY A 73 -2.13 5.30 -10.90
CA GLY A 73 -0.87 6.00 -11.14
C GLY A 73 -0.74 6.54 -12.57
N GLN A 74 -1.16 5.76 -13.56
CA GLN A 74 -1.22 6.18 -14.96
C GLN A 74 -2.21 7.33 -15.14
N PHE A 75 -3.42 7.22 -14.58
CA PHE A 75 -4.43 8.26 -14.62
C PHE A 75 -3.92 9.60 -14.05
N VAL A 76 -3.29 9.59 -12.86
CA VAL A 76 -2.72 10.79 -12.24
C VAL A 76 -1.63 11.42 -13.11
N THR A 77 -0.83 10.59 -13.78
CA THR A 77 0.24 11.05 -14.67
C THR A 77 -0.33 11.75 -15.91
N GLU A 78 -1.35 11.17 -16.54
CA GLU A 78 -2.02 11.79 -17.68
C GLU A 78 -2.74 13.10 -17.29
N MET A 79 -3.37 13.15 -16.11
CA MET A 79 -3.96 14.38 -15.58
C MET A 79 -2.94 15.51 -15.42
N LYS A 80 -1.72 15.21 -14.97
CA LYS A 80 -0.64 16.22 -14.87
C LYS A 80 -0.21 16.76 -16.23
N LYS A 81 -0.10 15.89 -17.25
CA LYS A 81 0.23 16.31 -18.61
C LYS A 81 -0.84 17.24 -19.21
N ILE A 82 -2.10 16.94 -18.93
CA ILE A 82 -3.23 17.79 -19.34
C ILE A 82 -3.14 19.16 -18.66
N ASP A 83 -2.89 19.22 -17.35
CA ASP A 83 -2.71 20.47 -16.61
C ASP A 83 -1.55 21.32 -17.16
N GLU A 84 -0.40 20.71 -17.44
CA GLU A 84 0.73 21.40 -18.08
C GLU A 84 0.36 21.96 -19.46
N SER A 85 -0.36 21.18 -20.27
CA SER A 85 -0.84 21.62 -21.58
C SER A 85 -1.81 22.79 -21.47
N LEU A 86 -2.73 22.76 -20.50
CA LEU A 86 -3.68 23.84 -20.23
C LEU A 86 -2.98 25.12 -19.76
N LYS A 87 -1.91 25.00 -18.96
CA LYS A 87 -1.09 26.15 -18.55
C LYS A 87 -0.42 26.83 -19.75
N VAL A 88 0.15 26.05 -20.67
CA VAL A 88 0.76 26.59 -21.89
C VAL A 88 -0.27 27.32 -22.74
N VAL A 89 -1.45 26.72 -22.94
CA VAL A 89 -2.56 27.35 -23.68
C VAL A 89 -3.00 28.66 -22.99
N THR A 90 -3.12 28.66 -21.67
CA THR A 90 -3.49 29.86 -20.91
C THR A 90 -2.49 31.00 -21.11
N VAL A 91 -1.19 30.71 -20.98
CA VAL A 91 -0.13 31.71 -21.22
C VAL A 91 -0.16 32.23 -22.66
N PHE A 92 -0.39 31.35 -23.63
CA PHE A 92 -0.50 31.75 -25.04
C PHE A 92 -1.69 32.67 -25.27
N LEU A 93 -2.87 32.32 -24.73
CA LEU A 93 -4.07 33.15 -24.84
C LEU A 93 -3.92 34.50 -24.14
N ASP A 94 -3.25 34.56 -22.99
CA ASP A 94 -2.97 35.81 -22.29
C ASP A 94 -2.01 36.70 -23.11
N ARG A 95 -0.97 36.13 -23.72
CA ARG A 95 -0.07 36.86 -24.62
C ARG A 95 -0.80 37.39 -25.86
N LEU A 96 -1.68 36.57 -26.45
CA LEU A 96 -2.50 36.99 -27.59
C LEU A 96 -3.44 38.14 -27.20
N ARG A 97 -4.06 38.06 -26.02
CA ARG A 97 -4.91 39.13 -25.48
C ARG A 97 -4.14 40.43 -25.28
N GLN A 98 -2.92 40.36 -24.74
CA GLN A 98 -2.02 41.52 -24.60
C GLN A 98 -1.65 42.14 -25.95
N GLN A 99 -1.33 41.32 -26.96
CA GLN A 99 -1.03 41.80 -28.31
C GLN A 99 -2.22 42.48 -29.00
N LEU A 100 -3.44 42.03 -28.69
CA LEU A 100 -4.68 42.61 -29.20
C LEU A 100 -5.15 43.85 -28.42
N GLY A 101 -4.43 44.26 -27.35
CA GLY A 101 -4.77 45.43 -26.54
C GLY A 101 -6.04 45.27 -25.70
N ALA A 102 -6.49 44.03 -25.47
CA ALA A 102 -7.70 43.75 -24.70
C ALA A 102 -7.38 43.67 -23.18
N PRO A 103 -8.22 44.27 -22.30
CA PRO A 103 -7.97 44.27 -20.85
C PRO A 103 -8.05 42.84 -20.25
N GLU A 104 -7.33 42.61 -19.14
CA GLU A 104 -7.33 41.33 -18.42
C GLU A 104 -8.76 40.92 -18.04
N ALA A 105 -9.19 39.74 -18.49
CA ALA A 105 -10.43 39.14 -18.01
C ALA A 105 -10.16 38.70 -16.56
N ALA A 106 -10.79 39.37 -15.60
CA ALA A 106 -10.74 39.00 -14.19
C ALA A 106 -11.00 37.49 -14.05
N ARG A 107 -10.01 36.75 -13.52
CA ARG A 107 -10.10 35.32 -13.26
C ARG A 107 -11.25 35.08 -12.29
N VAL A 108 -12.40 34.64 -12.80
CA VAL A 108 -13.42 34.00 -11.97
C VAL A 108 -12.96 32.56 -11.76
N LEU A 109 -12.23 32.33 -10.67
CA LEU A 109 -11.96 31.00 -10.12
C LEU A 109 -13.16 30.62 -9.24
N HIS A 110 -13.92 29.61 -9.67
CA HIS A 110 -14.88 28.87 -8.83
C HIS A 110 -14.48 27.41 -8.80
#